data_AF-A0A822CCD2-F1
#
_entry.id   AF-A0A822CCD2-F1
#
_cell.length_a   1.000
_cell.length_b   1.000
_cell.length_c   1.000
_cell.angle_alpha   90.00
_cell.angle_beta   90.00
_cell.angle_gamma   90.00
#
_symmetry.space_group_name_H-M   'P 1'
#
loop_
_entity.id
_entity.type
_entity.pdbx_description
1 polymer ?
#
loop_
_entity_poly.entity_id
_entity_poly.type
_entity_poly.pdbx_seq_one_letter_code
_entity_poly.pdbx_strand_id
1 'polypeptide(L)'
;ITYCDQYYVFGLTKPPRCPARYCTMDLPIQCYNYVTINDSTRLSSYGESSFDDTTLFPRAGSISYVRFVSPGGTQILGTPTYGSRCGTRYSIYIDTSNTPYPSSVGETVNATACGYYGGNLCYASNMITITNCSTYYIFGLTAPPFSSPSRYCTVDLPSQCYSYRSINDSTRSISNLVNGTACDQSLFTSSNISAPTYVRFISSNGAIYNYAPGGSNMCGTSLPGWTNSTFPTNPGDTVNAIVCYQYLTRSCYVSNTITITNCDSFYVFGLTKPPRCPARYCTG
;
A
#
# COMPACT_ATOMS: atom_id res chain seq x y z
N ILE A 1 7.35 -19.94 -7.14
CA ILE A 1 6.22 -19.04 -7.43
C ILE A 1 6.53 -18.42 -8.79
N THR A 2 5.61 -18.55 -9.74
CA THR A 2 5.75 -17.94 -11.08
C THR A 2 4.70 -16.84 -11.19
N TYR A 3 5.09 -15.67 -11.69
CA TYR A 3 4.21 -14.52 -11.91
C TYR A 3 3.68 -14.57 -13.34
N CYS A 4 2.36 -14.71 -13.50
CA CYS A 4 1.68 -14.58 -14.79
C CYS A 4 0.59 -13.53 -14.65
N ASP A 5 0.73 -12.41 -15.37
CA ASP A 5 -0.34 -11.43 -15.65
C ASP A 5 -1.39 -11.28 -14.54
N GLN A 6 -0.95 -10.80 -13.38
CA GLN A 6 -1.75 -10.47 -12.18
C GLN A 6 -2.11 -11.62 -11.22
N TYR A 7 -1.64 -12.85 -11.45
CA TYR A 7 -1.88 -13.97 -10.55
C TYR A 7 -0.57 -14.58 -10.00
N TYR A 8 -0.62 -15.02 -8.74
CA TYR A 8 0.44 -15.81 -8.13
C TYR A 8 0.17 -17.29 -8.38
N VAL A 9 1.10 -17.97 -9.06
CA VAL A 9 1.07 -19.43 -9.18
C VAL A 9 1.94 -20.02 -8.08
N PHE A 10 1.30 -20.72 -7.14
CA PHE A 10 1.97 -21.40 -6.03
C PHE A 10 2.30 -22.85 -6.42
N GLY A 11 3.58 -23.22 -6.28
CA GLY A 11 3.97 -24.63 -6.26
C GLY A 11 3.73 -25.17 -4.85
N LEU A 12 2.72 -26.02 -4.67
CA LEU A 12 2.41 -26.62 -3.39
C LEU A 12 3.31 -27.84 -3.15
N THR A 13 3.90 -27.93 -1.97
CA THR A 13 4.65 -29.13 -1.54
C THR A 13 3.73 -30.05 -0.74
N LYS A 14 4.08 -31.33 -0.62
CA LYS A 14 3.27 -32.26 0.18
C LYS A 14 3.32 -31.84 1.67
N PRO A 15 2.18 -31.69 2.37
CA PRO A 15 2.20 -31.40 3.81
C PRO A 15 2.92 -32.50 4.60
N PRO A 16 3.69 -32.15 5.65
CA PRO A 16 4.52 -33.11 6.39
C PRO A 16 3.72 -34.09 7.27
N ARG A 17 2.42 -33.83 7.53
CA ARG A 17 1.54 -34.67 8.35
C ARG A 17 0.15 -34.77 7.73
N CYS A 18 -0.49 -35.93 7.86
CA CYS A 18 -1.86 -36.19 7.39
C CYS A 18 -2.85 -36.28 8.56
N PRO A 19 -4.12 -35.86 8.39
CA PRO A 19 -4.68 -35.22 7.19
C PRO A 19 -4.48 -33.68 7.24
N ALA A 20 -3.72 -33.12 6.30
CA ALA A 20 -3.54 -31.67 6.15
C ALA A 20 -3.78 -31.24 4.69
N ARG A 21 -4.34 -30.04 4.51
CA ARG A 21 -4.61 -29.43 3.20
C ARG A 21 -4.23 -27.95 3.24
N TYR A 22 -3.94 -27.38 2.08
CA TYR A 22 -3.84 -25.93 1.93
C TYR A 22 -5.25 -25.34 1.90
N CYS A 23 -5.47 -24.29 2.69
CA CYS A 23 -6.69 -23.50 2.63
C CYS A 23 -6.52 -22.40 1.59
N THR A 24 -7.52 -22.24 0.72
CA THR A 24 -7.69 -21.01 -0.05
C THR A 24 -8.55 -20.06 0.79
N MET A 25 -8.30 -18.77 0.69
CA MET A 25 -9.23 -17.77 1.20
C MET A 25 -10.23 -17.48 0.09
N ASP A 26 -11.51 -17.75 0.34
CA ASP A 26 -12.57 -17.36 -0.57
C ASP A 26 -12.82 -15.86 -0.38
N LEU A 27 -12.38 -15.05 -1.35
CA LEU A 27 -12.64 -13.61 -1.32
C LEU A 27 -14.07 -13.33 -1.79
N PRO A 28 -14.66 -12.21 -1.35
CA PRO A 28 -15.94 -11.75 -1.86
C PRO A 28 -15.95 -11.65 -3.40
N ILE A 29 -17.11 -11.92 -4.03
CA ILE A 29 -17.24 -11.96 -5.49
C ILE A 29 -16.78 -10.67 -6.18
N GLN A 30 -16.95 -9.52 -5.51
CA GLN A 30 -16.51 -8.22 -6.02
C GLN A 30 -14.99 -8.09 -6.13
N CYS A 31 -14.20 -8.96 -5.49
CA CYS A 31 -12.75 -9.06 -5.71
C CYS A 31 -12.40 -9.70 -7.06
N TYR A 32 -13.39 -10.24 -7.79
CA TYR A 32 -13.19 -10.86 -9.10
C TYR A 32 -14.07 -10.24 -10.20
N ASN A 33 -15.19 -9.61 -9.80
CA ASN A 33 -16.14 -8.99 -10.72
C ASN A 33 -16.27 -7.50 -10.41
N TYR A 34 -15.51 -6.70 -11.14
CA TYR A 34 -15.45 -5.24 -11.00
C TYR A 34 -15.05 -4.57 -12.31
N VAL A 35 -15.33 -3.28 -12.42
CA VAL A 35 -14.85 -2.42 -13.52
C VAL A 35 -13.59 -1.69 -13.08
N THR A 36 -12.65 -1.51 -13.99
CA THR A 36 -11.43 -0.74 -13.72
C THR A 36 -11.58 0.70 -14.20
N ILE A 37 -11.16 1.66 -13.38
CA ILE A 37 -11.10 3.09 -13.73
C ILE A 37 -9.68 3.60 -13.55
N ASN A 38 -9.15 4.25 -14.59
CA ASN A 38 -7.76 4.73 -14.64
C ASN A 38 -7.62 6.18 -15.12
N ASP A 39 -8.72 6.94 -15.09
CA ASP A 39 -8.73 8.36 -15.49
C ASP A 39 -7.94 9.21 -14.47
N SER A 40 -6.83 9.80 -14.91
CA SER A 40 -5.92 10.62 -14.09
C SER A 40 -6.51 11.97 -13.69
N THR A 41 -7.58 12.43 -14.34
CA THR A 41 -8.25 13.69 -13.97
C THR A 41 -9.01 13.58 -12.65
N ARG A 42 -9.12 12.36 -12.10
CA ARG A 42 -9.76 12.05 -10.81
C ARG A 42 -8.82 12.20 -9.62
N LEU A 43 -7.53 12.41 -9.85
CA LEU A 43 -6.53 12.57 -8.79
C LEU A 43 -6.84 13.82 -7.98
N SER A 44 -6.66 13.74 -6.66
CA SER A 44 -6.89 14.85 -5.72
C SER A 44 -6.08 16.11 -6.02
N SER A 45 -4.95 15.99 -6.73
CA SER A 45 -4.13 17.10 -7.21
C SER A 45 -4.69 17.80 -8.45
N TYR A 46 -5.62 17.18 -9.18
CA TYR A 46 -6.24 17.78 -10.35
C TYR A 46 -7.19 18.90 -9.93
N GLY A 47 -7.14 20.03 -10.65
CA GLY A 47 -7.96 21.20 -10.37
C GLY A 47 -9.46 21.00 -10.63
N GLU A 48 -10.24 22.07 -10.49
CA GLU A 48 -11.66 22.08 -10.82
C GLU A 48 -11.88 21.92 -12.34
N SER A 49 -12.87 21.11 -12.71
CA SER A 49 -13.36 20.95 -14.08
C SER A 49 -14.82 20.46 -14.04
N SER A 50 -15.36 20.01 -15.18
CA SER A 50 -16.74 19.57 -15.33
C SER A 50 -16.89 18.04 -15.45
N PHE A 51 -15.93 17.26 -14.96
CA PHE A 51 -16.06 15.81 -14.97
C PHE A 51 -17.04 15.34 -13.89
N ASP A 52 -17.76 14.28 -14.21
CA ASP A 52 -18.94 13.88 -13.44
C ASP A 52 -19.11 12.36 -13.40
N ASP A 53 -19.48 11.86 -12.23
CA ASP A 53 -19.73 10.44 -11.95
C ASP A 53 -21.23 10.16 -11.74
N THR A 54 -22.13 11.17 -11.81
CA THR A 54 -23.58 11.00 -11.57
C THR A 54 -24.28 10.05 -12.53
N THR A 55 -23.75 9.90 -13.75
CA THR A 55 -24.24 8.95 -14.76
C THR A 55 -23.37 7.70 -14.87
N LEU A 56 -22.17 7.73 -14.28
CA LEU A 56 -21.23 6.61 -14.30
C LEU A 56 -21.66 5.51 -13.32
N PHE A 57 -22.29 5.90 -12.21
CA PHE A 57 -22.73 4.98 -11.17
C PHE A 57 -24.25 4.98 -11.00
N PRO A 58 -24.84 3.84 -10.58
CA PRO A 58 -26.27 3.73 -10.39
C PRO A 58 -26.77 4.59 -9.23
N ARG A 59 -28.03 5.05 -9.33
CA ARG A 59 -28.71 5.74 -8.22
C ARG A 59 -28.94 4.81 -7.02
N ALA A 60 -29.23 5.41 -5.87
CA ALA A 60 -29.44 4.71 -4.60
C ALA A 60 -30.36 3.48 -4.74
N GLY A 61 -29.85 2.31 -4.31
CA GLY A 61 -30.53 1.01 -4.43
C GLY A 61 -29.77 -0.04 -5.23
N SER A 62 -28.78 0.37 -6.03
CA SER A 62 -27.87 -0.52 -6.78
C SER A 62 -26.43 -0.06 -6.61
N ILE A 63 -25.46 -0.99 -6.73
CA ILE A 63 -24.03 -0.73 -6.55
C ILE A 63 -23.26 -1.16 -7.80
N SER A 64 -22.26 -0.37 -8.19
CA SER A 64 -21.22 -0.78 -9.14
C SER A 64 -19.90 -1.00 -8.43
N TYR A 65 -19.31 -2.18 -8.59
CA TYR A 65 -18.00 -2.49 -8.03
C TYR A 65 -16.88 -2.01 -8.94
N VAL A 66 -15.97 -1.23 -8.37
CA VAL A 66 -14.91 -0.53 -9.11
C VAL A 66 -13.56 -0.74 -8.46
N ARG A 67 -12.54 -0.89 -9.29
CA ARG A 67 -11.13 -0.77 -8.92
C ARG A 67 -10.51 0.46 -9.56
N PHE A 68 -9.96 1.35 -8.75
CA PHE A 68 -9.12 2.43 -9.25
C PHE A 68 -7.70 1.91 -9.49
N VAL A 69 -7.12 2.24 -10.64
CA VAL A 69 -5.74 1.88 -10.98
C VAL A 69 -5.00 3.06 -11.59
N SER A 70 -3.67 3.00 -11.57
CA SER A 70 -2.81 3.99 -12.21
C SER A 70 -3.16 4.16 -13.70
N PRO A 71 -3.19 5.41 -14.23
CA PRO A 71 -2.81 6.66 -13.57
C PRO A 71 -3.94 7.36 -12.77
N GLY A 72 -5.12 6.76 -12.64
CA GLY A 72 -6.29 7.33 -11.96
C GLY A 72 -6.30 7.22 -10.44
N GLY A 73 -5.17 6.93 -9.81
CA GLY A 73 -5.06 6.61 -8.38
C GLY A 73 -5.49 5.18 -8.07
N THR A 74 -5.27 4.73 -6.83
CA THR A 74 -5.54 3.34 -6.39
C THR A 74 -6.72 3.22 -5.45
N GLN A 75 -7.17 4.34 -4.88
CA GLN A 75 -8.27 4.40 -3.93
C GLN A 75 -8.88 5.78 -3.89
N ILE A 76 -10.12 5.87 -3.41
CA ILE A 76 -10.74 7.15 -3.06
C ILE A 76 -9.93 7.81 -1.94
N LEU A 77 -9.91 9.14 -1.89
CA LEU A 77 -9.22 9.87 -0.84
C LEU A 77 -9.97 9.71 0.50
N GLY A 78 -9.27 9.33 1.57
CA GLY A 78 -9.87 9.15 2.91
C GLY A 78 -9.82 10.38 3.81
N THR A 79 -9.10 11.44 3.40
CA THR A 79 -8.98 12.69 4.14
C THR A 79 -9.71 13.82 3.42
N PRO A 80 -10.59 14.57 4.09
CA PRO A 80 -11.26 15.71 3.49
C PRO A 80 -10.23 16.73 2.99
N THR A 81 -10.32 17.10 1.71
CA THR A 81 -9.55 18.21 1.15
C THR A 81 -10.47 19.39 0.91
N TYR A 82 -9.96 20.58 1.20
CA TYR A 82 -10.70 21.81 0.94
C TYR A 82 -10.63 22.16 -0.54
N GLY A 83 -11.78 22.53 -1.09
CA GLY A 83 -11.91 23.09 -2.43
C GLY A 83 -12.33 22.08 -3.48
N SER A 84 -12.74 22.61 -4.64
CA SER A 84 -13.03 21.84 -5.84
C SER A 84 -11.74 21.24 -6.41
N ARG A 85 -11.68 19.91 -6.49
CA ARG A 85 -10.53 19.09 -6.91
C ARG A 85 -11.01 17.91 -7.74
N CYS A 86 -10.08 17.08 -8.18
CA CYS A 86 -10.32 15.85 -8.95
C CYS A 86 -11.18 16.05 -10.20
N GLY A 87 -11.02 17.21 -10.85
CA GLY A 87 -11.67 17.50 -12.10
C GLY A 87 -13.16 17.78 -11.99
N THR A 88 -13.65 18.12 -10.79
CA THR A 88 -15.08 18.33 -10.54
C THR A 88 -15.35 19.52 -9.64
N ARG A 89 -16.60 19.98 -9.60
CA ARG A 89 -17.04 21.04 -8.68
C ARG A 89 -17.37 20.51 -7.28
N TYR A 90 -17.99 19.33 -7.22
CA TYR A 90 -18.32 18.66 -5.96
C TYR A 90 -17.45 17.43 -5.77
N SER A 91 -16.31 17.63 -5.11
CA SER A 91 -15.34 16.60 -4.78
C SER A 91 -15.89 15.67 -3.69
N ILE A 92 -15.90 14.37 -3.96
CA ILE A 92 -16.37 13.34 -3.02
C ILE A 92 -15.17 12.54 -2.49
N TYR A 93 -15.11 12.36 -1.18
CA TYR A 93 -14.10 11.55 -0.48
C TYR A 93 -14.77 10.66 0.57
N ILE A 94 -14.00 9.74 1.15
CA ILE A 94 -14.47 8.91 2.26
C ILE A 94 -14.21 9.63 3.56
N ASP A 95 -15.22 9.66 4.44
CA ASP A 95 -15.04 10.07 5.83
C ASP A 95 -14.46 8.92 6.65
N THR A 96 -13.13 8.89 6.77
CA THR A 96 -12.42 7.87 7.53
C THR A 96 -12.44 8.08 9.03
N SER A 97 -12.99 9.20 9.52
CA SER A 97 -13.09 9.45 10.96
C SER A 97 -14.10 8.52 11.65
N ASN A 98 -15.12 8.09 10.89
CA ASN A 98 -16.16 7.17 11.35
C ASN A 98 -15.89 5.73 10.93
N THR A 99 -15.45 5.51 9.68
CA THR A 99 -15.15 4.16 9.16
C THR A 99 -13.78 4.15 8.50
N PRO A 100 -12.74 3.56 9.14
CA PRO A 100 -11.46 3.35 8.49
C PRO A 100 -11.57 2.31 7.36
N TYR A 101 -10.56 2.28 6.49
CA TYR A 101 -10.48 1.25 5.46
C TYR A 101 -10.36 -0.15 6.08
N PRO A 102 -10.95 -1.19 5.46
CA PRO A 102 -10.92 -2.55 5.99
C PRO A 102 -9.49 -3.09 6.00
N SER A 103 -9.00 -3.54 7.15
CA SER A 103 -7.64 -4.07 7.29
C SER A 103 -7.55 -5.57 7.00
N SER A 104 -8.64 -6.31 7.18
CA SER A 104 -8.63 -7.77 7.04
C SER A 104 -8.91 -8.18 5.60
N VAL A 105 -8.17 -9.14 5.07
CA VAL A 105 -8.39 -9.65 3.71
C VAL A 105 -9.78 -10.28 3.61
N GLY A 106 -10.55 -9.89 2.60
CA GLY A 106 -11.93 -10.32 2.36
C GLY A 106 -12.98 -9.52 3.14
N GLU A 107 -12.58 -8.62 4.03
CA GLU A 107 -13.49 -7.77 4.78
C GLU A 107 -14.16 -6.72 3.87
N THR A 108 -15.46 -6.54 4.06
CA THR A 108 -16.26 -5.49 3.40
C THR A 108 -16.88 -4.60 4.47
N VAL A 109 -16.65 -3.29 4.38
CA VAL A 109 -17.22 -2.30 5.30
C VAL A 109 -18.11 -1.31 4.56
N ASN A 110 -19.14 -0.82 5.24
CA ASN A 110 -19.95 0.31 4.78
C ASN A 110 -19.26 1.61 5.18
N ALA A 111 -19.01 2.49 4.21
CA ALA A 111 -18.36 3.77 4.43
C ALA A 111 -19.24 4.92 3.95
N THR A 112 -19.11 6.07 4.61
CA THR A 112 -19.78 7.30 4.21
C THR A 112 -18.89 8.06 3.24
N ALA A 113 -19.40 8.30 2.05
CA ALA A 113 -18.79 9.18 1.07
C ALA A 113 -19.38 10.58 1.23
N CYS A 114 -18.53 11.55 1.56
CA CYS A 114 -18.88 12.95 1.82
C CYS A 114 -18.48 13.81 0.65
N GLY A 115 -19.39 14.67 0.19
CA GLY A 115 -19.07 15.71 -0.78
C GLY A 115 -18.86 17.07 -0.14
N TYR A 116 -17.78 17.71 -0.58
CA TYR A 116 -17.42 19.06 -0.18
C TYR A 116 -18.26 20.12 -0.89
N TYR A 117 -18.77 21.10 -0.13
CA TYR A 117 -19.40 22.29 -0.70
C TYR A 117 -19.33 23.48 0.26
N GLY A 118 -18.96 24.66 -0.25
CA GLY A 118 -19.09 25.92 0.49
C GLY A 118 -18.31 25.96 1.82
N GLY A 119 -17.18 25.27 1.93
CA GLY A 119 -16.40 25.15 3.17
C GLY A 119 -16.87 24.05 4.12
N ASN A 120 -17.99 23.40 3.85
CA ASN A 120 -18.45 22.23 4.59
C ASN A 120 -17.85 20.95 3.99
N LEU A 121 -17.14 20.20 4.84
CA LEU A 121 -16.46 18.95 4.50
C LEU A 121 -17.40 17.73 4.39
N CYS A 122 -18.68 17.85 4.72
CA CYS A 122 -19.64 16.79 4.42
C CYS A 122 -21.02 17.41 4.27
N TYR A 123 -21.17 18.24 3.25
CA TYR A 123 -22.44 18.95 3.03
C TYR A 123 -23.55 17.99 2.61
N ALA A 124 -23.23 17.01 1.78
CA ALA A 124 -24.10 15.87 1.48
C ALA A 124 -23.29 14.59 1.41
N SER A 125 -23.95 13.46 1.66
CA SER A 125 -23.30 12.16 1.72
C SER A 125 -24.14 11.03 1.14
N ASN A 126 -23.48 9.97 0.73
CA ASN A 126 -24.10 8.70 0.38
C ASN A 126 -23.29 7.53 0.96
N MET A 127 -23.94 6.37 1.04
CA MET A 127 -23.28 5.14 1.49
C MET A 127 -22.63 4.42 0.32
N ILE A 128 -21.40 3.94 0.55
CA ILE A 128 -20.64 3.10 -0.35
C ILE A 128 -20.09 1.89 0.42
N THR A 129 -19.53 0.91 -0.29
CA THR A 129 -18.80 -0.20 0.33
C THR A 129 -17.34 -0.21 -0.07
N ILE A 130 -16.48 -0.68 0.82
CA ILE A 130 -15.06 -0.87 0.57
C ILE A 130 -14.72 -2.32 0.92
N THR A 131 -14.10 -3.04 0.00
CA THR A 131 -13.66 -4.43 0.19
C THR A 131 -12.14 -4.52 0.09
N ASN A 132 -11.48 -5.12 1.08
CA ASN A 132 -10.05 -5.40 1.00
C ASN A 132 -9.80 -6.73 0.27
N CYS A 133 -9.24 -6.67 -0.93
CA CYS A 133 -8.93 -7.84 -1.76
C CYS A 133 -7.44 -8.21 -1.67
N SER A 134 -6.86 -8.11 -0.47
CA SER A 134 -5.45 -8.34 -0.12
C SER A 134 -4.48 -7.27 -0.61
N THR A 135 -4.40 -7.05 -1.92
CA THR A 135 -3.38 -6.15 -2.52
C THR A 135 -3.96 -4.87 -3.10
N TYR A 136 -5.28 -4.75 -3.13
CA TYR A 136 -6.04 -3.60 -3.61
C TYR A 136 -7.40 -3.55 -2.94
N TYR A 137 -8.06 -2.40 -3.03
CA TYR A 137 -9.44 -2.22 -2.60
C TYR A 137 -10.39 -2.25 -3.78
N ILE A 138 -11.60 -2.75 -3.53
CA ILE A 138 -12.75 -2.63 -4.42
C ILE A 138 -13.79 -1.74 -3.75
N PHE A 139 -14.29 -0.77 -4.52
CA PHE A 139 -15.28 0.19 -4.06
C PHE A 139 -16.64 -0.14 -4.68
N GLY A 140 -17.63 -0.43 -3.84
CA GLY A 140 -19.02 -0.51 -4.27
C GLY A 140 -19.63 0.88 -4.25
N LEU A 141 -19.73 1.50 -5.42
CA LEU A 141 -20.13 2.89 -5.59
C LEU A 141 -21.58 3.04 -6.05
N THR A 142 -22.21 4.11 -5.55
CA THR A 142 -23.48 4.64 -6.03
C THR A 142 -23.26 6.02 -6.64
N ALA A 143 -24.26 6.60 -7.29
CA ALA A 143 -24.17 7.97 -7.79
C ALA A 143 -23.82 8.94 -6.64
N PRO A 144 -22.93 9.92 -6.86
CA PRO A 144 -22.62 10.94 -5.86
C PRO A 144 -23.86 11.62 -5.26
N PRO A 145 -23.77 12.20 -4.05
CA PRO A 145 -24.89 12.81 -3.35
C PRO A 145 -25.23 14.23 -3.85
N PHE A 146 -24.60 14.69 -4.93
CA PHE A 146 -24.77 16.01 -5.53
C PHE A 146 -25.31 15.91 -6.95
N SER A 147 -25.86 17.02 -7.44
CA SER A 147 -26.08 17.21 -8.88
C SER A 147 -24.75 17.45 -9.60
N SER A 148 -24.71 17.10 -10.89
CA SER A 148 -23.56 17.30 -11.77
C SER A 148 -22.97 18.72 -11.71
N PRO A 149 -21.63 18.90 -11.80
CA PRO A 149 -20.60 17.84 -11.86
C PRO A 149 -20.11 17.45 -10.47
N SER A 150 -20.12 16.15 -10.17
CA SER A 150 -19.65 15.59 -8.89
C SER A 150 -18.94 14.26 -9.10
N ARG A 151 -17.86 13.98 -8.35
CA ARG A 151 -16.98 12.84 -8.63
C ARG A 151 -16.21 12.37 -7.40
N TYR A 152 -15.98 11.05 -7.33
CA TYR A 152 -15.14 10.45 -6.29
C TYR A 152 -13.66 10.72 -6.54
N CYS A 153 -13.04 11.57 -5.72
CA CYS A 153 -11.63 11.89 -5.83
C CYS A 153 -10.76 10.70 -5.39
N THR A 154 -9.70 10.43 -6.15
CA THR A 154 -8.70 9.42 -5.78
C THR A 154 -7.43 10.05 -5.23
N VAL A 155 -6.71 9.27 -4.42
CA VAL A 155 -5.39 9.66 -3.92
C VAL A 155 -4.41 9.84 -5.08
N ASP A 156 -3.60 10.89 -4.99
CA ASP A 156 -2.42 11.07 -5.85
C ASP A 156 -1.19 10.52 -5.11
N LEU A 157 -0.66 9.39 -5.60
CA LEU A 157 0.51 8.76 -4.99
C LEU A 157 1.75 9.03 -5.85
N PRO A 158 2.93 9.16 -5.22
CA PRO A 158 4.16 9.37 -5.95
C PRO A 158 4.55 8.10 -6.75
N SER A 159 5.36 8.26 -7.78
CA SER A 159 5.63 7.22 -8.78
C SER A 159 6.18 5.91 -8.21
N GLN A 160 6.91 5.95 -7.10
CA GLN A 160 7.41 4.77 -6.40
C GLN A 160 6.29 3.86 -5.86
N CYS A 161 5.06 4.36 -5.71
CA CYS A 161 3.89 3.55 -5.36
C CYS A 161 3.33 2.74 -6.53
N TYR A 162 3.78 3.01 -7.74
CA TYR A 162 3.38 2.30 -8.97
C TYR A 162 4.52 1.49 -9.57
N SER A 163 5.78 1.89 -9.35
CA SER A 163 6.96 1.21 -9.87
C SER A 163 7.92 0.85 -8.74
N TYR A 164 7.87 -0.41 -8.33
CA TYR A 164 8.72 -0.98 -7.29
C TYR A 164 9.01 -2.45 -7.56
N ARG A 165 10.07 -2.96 -6.94
CA ARG A 165 10.37 -4.40 -6.90
C ARG A 165 9.70 -5.04 -5.69
N SER A 166 8.97 -6.12 -5.93
CA SER A 166 8.43 -6.94 -4.85
C SER A 166 9.48 -7.93 -4.31
N ILE A 167 9.67 -7.96 -3.00
CA ILE A 167 10.49 -8.98 -2.32
C ILE A 167 9.60 -9.82 -1.41
N ASN A 168 9.48 -11.10 -1.74
CA ASN A 168 8.78 -12.11 -0.95
C ASN A 168 9.79 -13.16 -0.47
N ASP A 169 10.45 -12.85 0.65
CA ASP A 169 11.56 -13.64 1.16
C ASP A 169 11.44 -13.73 2.68
N SER A 170 10.77 -14.78 3.15
CA SER A 170 10.47 -14.99 4.57
C SER A 170 11.71 -15.13 5.44
N THR A 171 12.87 -15.46 4.86
CA THR A 171 14.13 -15.52 5.61
C THR A 171 14.59 -14.15 6.10
N ARG A 172 13.97 -13.05 5.63
CA ARG A 172 14.18 -11.68 6.11
C ARG A 172 13.47 -11.38 7.42
N SER A 173 12.58 -12.24 7.90
CA SER A 173 11.93 -12.00 9.19
C SER A 173 12.98 -11.94 10.31
N ILE A 174 12.80 -11.01 11.24
CA ILE A 174 13.63 -10.92 12.44
C ILE A 174 13.51 -12.18 13.32
N SER A 175 12.40 -12.92 13.18
CA SER A 175 12.19 -14.23 13.83
C SER A 175 13.07 -15.35 13.26
N ASN A 176 13.69 -15.15 12.09
CA ASN A 176 14.65 -16.09 11.53
C ASN A 176 16.00 -15.94 12.22
N LEU A 177 16.24 -16.70 13.29
CA LEU A 177 17.46 -16.67 14.11
C LEU A 177 18.67 -17.41 13.49
N VAL A 178 18.62 -17.66 12.17
CA VAL A 178 19.72 -18.31 11.46
C VAL A 178 20.79 -17.29 11.11
N ASN A 179 22.03 -17.56 11.55
CA ASN A 179 23.21 -16.86 11.06
C ASN A 179 23.38 -17.13 9.55
N GLY A 180 23.76 -16.12 8.78
CA GLY A 180 23.98 -16.30 7.36
C GLY A 180 24.84 -15.23 6.73
N THR A 181 25.16 -15.44 5.46
CA THR A 181 25.97 -14.54 4.64
C THR A 181 25.13 -13.70 3.69
N ALA A 182 23.79 -13.69 3.86
CA ALA A 182 22.90 -12.94 2.98
C ALA A 182 23.23 -11.44 3.04
N CYS A 183 23.32 -10.82 1.87
CA CYS A 183 23.64 -9.40 1.74
C CYS A 183 22.78 -8.69 0.70
N ASP A 184 22.21 -7.56 1.09
CA ASP A 184 21.35 -6.74 0.23
C ASP A 184 22.12 -5.77 -0.67
N GLN A 185 23.45 -5.72 -0.61
CA GLN A 185 24.22 -5.03 -1.65
C GLN A 185 23.95 -5.61 -3.05
N SER A 186 23.57 -6.88 -3.13
CA SER A 186 23.18 -7.55 -4.39
C SER A 186 21.89 -7.00 -5.02
N LEU A 187 21.09 -6.23 -4.27
CA LEU A 187 19.92 -5.53 -4.81
C LEU A 187 20.31 -4.34 -5.71
N PHE A 188 21.57 -3.92 -5.67
CA PHE A 188 22.07 -2.73 -6.36
C PHE A 188 23.06 -3.14 -7.46
N THR A 189 22.76 -2.79 -8.71
CA THR A 189 23.69 -2.93 -9.84
C THR A 189 24.66 -1.74 -9.90
N SER A 190 25.77 -1.87 -10.62
CA SER A 190 26.74 -0.77 -10.83
C SER A 190 26.11 0.49 -11.42
N SER A 191 25.03 0.34 -12.21
CA SER A 191 24.25 1.44 -12.79
C SER A 191 23.33 2.18 -11.81
N ASN A 192 23.02 1.60 -10.63
CA ASN A 192 22.06 2.13 -9.65
C ASN A 192 22.70 2.43 -8.29
N ILE A 193 24.02 2.66 -8.24
CA ILE A 193 24.71 2.95 -6.98
C ILE A 193 24.24 4.27 -6.33
N SER A 194 23.85 5.26 -7.14
CA SER A 194 23.46 6.60 -6.68
C SER A 194 21.96 6.82 -6.56
N ALA A 195 21.14 5.88 -7.05
CA ALA A 195 19.68 5.99 -7.05
C ALA A 195 19.06 4.97 -6.07
N PRO A 196 17.97 5.33 -5.37
CA PRO A 196 17.27 4.38 -4.52
C PRO A 196 16.69 3.24 -5.35
N THR A 197 16.74 2.03 -4.81
CA THR A 197 15.97 0.89 -5.33
C THR A 197 14.67 0.79 -4.56
N TYR A 198 13.55 1.14 -5.21
CA TYR A 198 12.22 1.09 -4.60
C TYR A 198 11.75 -0.36 -4.45
N VAL A 199 11.45 -0.75 -3.20
CA VAL A 199 11.06 -2.11 -2.83
C VAL A 199 9.79 -2.11 -2.02
N ARG A 200 8.89 -3.06 -2.33
CA ARG A 200 7.80 -3.47 -1.43
C ARG A 200 8.13 -4.84 -0.85
N PHE A 201 8.20 -4.94 0.47
CA PHE A 201 8.25 -6.24 1.12
C PHE A 201 6.84 -6.85 1.16
N ILE A 202 6.72 -8.10 0.74
CA ILE A 202 5.46 -8.86 0.75
C ILE A 202 5.52 -9.99 1.78
N SER A 203 6.71 -10.37 2.23
CA SER A 203 6.89 -11.32 3.32
C SER A 203 6.67 -10.65 4.68
N SER A 204 6.21 -11.43 5.64
CA SER A 204 6.02 -11.00 7.04
C SER A 204 5.04 -9.81 7.13
N ASN A 205 5.28 -8.82 7.98
CA ASN A 205 4.42 -7.62 8.10
C ASN A 205 4.62 -6.58 6.98
N GLY A 206 5.35 -6.90 5.91
CA GLY A 206 5.55 -6.01 4.76
C GLY A 206 6.38 -4.75 5.05
N ALA A 207 7.03 -4.70 6.22
CA ALA A 207 7.77 -3.54 6.71
C ALA A 207 9.14 -3.93 7.25
N ILE A 208 10.11 -3.00 7.15
CA ILE A 208 11.40 -3.13 7.85
C ILE A 208 11.14 -3.18 9.36
N TYR A 209 11.86 -4.06 10.06
CA TYR A 209 11.74 -4.19 11.51
C TYR A 209 12.08 -2.86 12.21
N ASN A 210 11.17 -2.39 13.06
CA ASN A 210 11.20 -1.03 13.61
C ASN A 210 11.76 -0.93 15.05
N TYR A 211 12.53 -1.93 15.48
CA TYR A 211 13.19 -1.94 16.80
C TYR A 211 14.60 -2.54 16.72
N ALA A 212 15.44 -2.22 17.69
CA ALA A 212 16.78 -2.80 17.77
C ALA A 212 16.69 -4.31 18.06
N PRO A 213 17.18 -5.18 17.18
CA PRO A 213 17.32 -6.58 17.52
C PRO A 213 18.43 -6.70 18.55
N GLY A 214 18.14 -7.21 19.74
CA GLY A 214 19.09 -7.31 20.87
C GLY A 214 20.34 -8.18 20.62
N GLY A 215 20.67 -8.54 19.39
CA GLY A 215 21.85 -9.31 18.99
C GLY A 215 22.02 -9.42 17.47
N SER A 216 23.16 -9.97 17.05
CA SER A 216 23.45 -10.29 15.64
C SER A 216 22.84 -11.62 15.20
N ASN A 217 23.10 -12.02 13.94
CA ASN A 217 22.84 -13.37 13.42
C ASN A 217 21.36 -13.73 13.29
N MET A 218 20.60 -12.85 12.68
CA MET A 218 19.18 -13.06 12.39
C MET A 218 18.81 -12.50 11.04
N CYS A 219 17.59 -12.78 10.60
CA CYS A 219 17.12 -12.51 9.26
C CYS A 219 18.08 -13.04 8.17
N GLY A 220 18.72 -14.19 8.43
CA GLY A 220 19.64 -14.86 7.50
C GLY A 220 20.97 -14.14 7.28
N THR A 221 21.36 -13.23 8.16
CA THR A 221 22.55 -12.39 8.02
C THR A 221 23.27 -12.15 9.35
N SER A 222 24.55 -11.76 9.33
CA SER A 222 25.27 -11.39 10.57
C SER A 222 25.12 -9.93 10.96
N LEU A 223 24.72 -9.06 10.02
CA LEU A 223 24.43 -7.63 10.25
C LEU A 223 22.94 -7.33 9.98
N PRO A 224 22.04 -7.66 10.93
CA PRO A 224 20.61 -7.42 10.75
C PRO A 224 20.32 -5.91 10.81
N GLY A 225 19.65 -5.43 9.76
CA GLY A 225 19.24 -4.05 9.57
C GLY A 225 17.84 -3.78 10.12
N TRP A 226 17.71 -2.73 10.90
CA TRP A 226 16.49 -2.28 11.56
C TRP A 226 16.42 -0.75 11.56
N THR A 227 15.27 -0.17 11.87
CA THR A 227 15.10 1.29 11.98
C THR A 227 14.34 1.65 13.25
N ASN A 228 14.53 2.86 13.80
CA ASN A 228 13.61 3.41 14.81
C ASN A 228 12.74 4.55 14.23
N SER A 229 12.87 4.81 12.93
CA SER A 229 12.21 5.95 12.29
C SER A 229 10.70 5.75 12.26
N THR A 230 9.96 6.83 12.47
CA THR A 230 8.50 6.82 12.36
C THR A 230 8.10 6.72 10.89
N PHE A 231 7.16 5.83 10.59
CA PHE A 231 6.67 5.64 9.23
C PHE A 231 5.63 6.73 8.90
N PRO A 232 5.53 7.18 7.64
CA PRO A 232 4.54 8.19 7.26
C PRO A 232 3.13 7.64 7.44
N THR A 233 2.23 8.43 8.01
CA THR A 233 0.84 8.02 8.25
C THR A 233 -0.10 8.39 7.10
N ASN A 234 0.16 9.50 6.41
CA ASN A 234 -0.71 9.92 5.31
C ASN A 234 -0.27 9.26 3.99
N PRO A 235 -1.22 8.78 3.17
CA PRO A 235 -0.93 8.34 1.82
C PRO A 235 -0.19 9.39 1.00
N GLY A 236 0.84 8.97 0.26
CA GLY A 236 1.68 9.81 -0.58
C GLY A 236 2.89 10.41 0.15
N ASP A 237 2.84 10.51 1.48
CA ASP A 237 3.95 11.07 2.25
C ASP A 237 5.19 10.17 2.16
N THR A 238 6.35 10.83 2.02
CA THR A 238 7.66 10.18 2.01
C THR A 238 8.53 10.80 3.09
N VAL A 239 9.11 9.96 3.94
CA VAL A 239 10.03 10.39 5.00
C VAL A 239 11.39 9.74 4.82
N ASN A 240 12.43 10.41 5.27
CA ASN A 240 13.76 9.80 5.40
C ASN A 240 13.79 8.93 6.65
N ALA A 241 14.42 7.76 6.55
CA ALA A 241 14.62 6.85 7.66
C ALA A 241 16.09 6.39 7.70
N ILE A 242 16.59 6.18 8.91
CA ILE A 242 17.93 5.61 9.12
C ILE A 242 17.77 4.12 9.39
N VAL A 243 18.45 3.29 8.60
CA VAL A 243 18.60 1.88 8.90
C VAL A 243 19.94 1.67 9.59
N CYS A 244 19.88 1.16 10.82
CA CYS A 244 21.02 0.75 11.62
C CYS A 244 21.24 -0.76 11.44
N TYR A 245 22.49 -1.15 11.26
CA TYR A 245 22.89 -2.56 11.24
C TYR A 245 23.55 -2.93 12.55
N GLN A 246 22.97 -3.89 13.26
CA GLN A 246 23.49 -4.41 14.52
C GLN A 246 24.76 -5.24 14.26
N TYR A 247 25.78 -5.08 15.10
CA TYR A 247 26.91 -5.99 15.14
C TYR A 247 27.37 -6.23 16.58
N LEU A 248 27.37 -7.49 17.00
CA LEU A 248 27.68 -7.90 18.37
C LEU A 248 26.81 -7.10 19.35
N THR A 249 27.42 -6.32 20.24
CA THR A 249 26.75 -5.49 21.24
C THR A 249 26.40 -4.08 20.75
N ARG A 250 26.82 -3.70 19.53
CA ARG A 250 26.55 -2.37 18.97
C ARG A 250 25.24 -2.38 18.20
N SER A 251 24.26 -1.64 18.71
CA SER A 251 22.94 -1.55 18.09
C SER A 251 22.91 -0.87 16.73
N CYS A 252 23.83 0.06 16.51
CA CYS A 252 24.04 0.70 15.22
C CYS A 252 25.53 0.74 14.93
N TYR A 253 26.07 -0.35 14.38
CA TYR A 253 27.50 -0.43 14.05
C TYR A 253 27.83 0.37 12.77
N VAL A 254 26.99 0.21 11.75
CA VAL A 254 27.00 0.99 10.51
C VAL A 254 25.55 1.29 10.13
N SER A 255 25.33 2.33 9.33
CA SER A 255 24.00 2.75 8.93
C SER A 255 23.97 3.37 7.54
N ASN A 256 22.78 3.48 6.98
CA ASN A 256 22.51 4.22 5.76
C ASN A 256 21.10 4.82 5.82
N THR A 257 20.90 5.87 5.02
CA THR A 257 19.61 6.54 4.89
C THR A 257 18.81 5.93 3.75
N ILE A 258 17.53 5.68 4.00
CA ILE A 258 16.53 5.23 3.02
C ILE A 258 15.36 6.21 3.02
N THR A 259 14.43 6.02 2.08
CA THR A 259 13.09 6.65 2.16
C THR A 259 12.02 5.61 2.44
N ILE A 260 10.97 6.02 3.13
CA ILE A 260 9.76 5.23 3.36
C ILE A 260 8.61 6.05 2.82
N THR A 261 7.86 5.49 1.87
CA THR A 261 6.67 6.10 1.28
C THR A 261 5.45 5.30 1.70
N ASN A 262 4.45 5.97 2.24
CA ASN A 262 3.15 5.37 2.50
C ASN A 262 2.35 5.39 1.19
N CYS A 263 2.20 4.23 0.57
CA CYS A 263 1.42 4.05 -0.65
C CYS A 263 -0.03 3.65 -0.32
N ASP A 264 -0.53 4.20 0.79
CA ASP A 264 -1.77 3.89 1.46
C ASP A 264 -1.84 2.47 2.05
N SER A 265 -2.07 1.46 1.22
CA SER A 265 -2.30 0.08 1.67
C SER A 265 -1.01 -0.70 1.93
N PHE A 266 0.14 -0.12 1.60
CA PHE A 266 1.46 -0.69 1.81
C PHE A 266 2.53 0.39 1.85
N TYR A 267 3.71 0.02 2.33
CA TYR A 267 4.89 0.87 2.26
C TYR A 267 5.79 0.48 1.10
N VAL A 268 6.38 1.48 0.46
CA VAL A 268 7.51 1.31 -0.46
C VAL A 268 8.74 1.94 0.17
N PHE A 269 9.83 1.18 0.15
CA PHE A 269 11.11 1.56 0.72
C PHE A 269 12.06 1.94 -0.41
N GLY A 270 12.48 3.19 -0.49
CA GLY A 270 13.58 3.61 -1.34
C GLY A 270 14.91 3.21 -0.69
N LEU A 271 15.31 1.95 -0.90
CA LEU A 271 16.50 1.39 -0.28
C LEU A 271 17.76 1.97 -0.93
N THR A 272 18.81 2.17 -0.14
CA THR A 272 20.15 2.51 -0.63
C THR A 272 21.12 1.37 -0.35
N LYS A 273 22.31 1.38 -0.97
CA LYS A 273 23.26 0.27 -0.83
C LYS A 273 23.72 0.14 0.64
N PRO A 274 23.58 -1.03 1.29
CA PRO A 274 24.12 -1.24 2.64
C PRO A 274 25.63 -0.95 2.67
N PRO A 275 26.18 -0.31 3.71
CA PRO A 275 27.61 0.06 3.74
C PRO A 275 28.57 -1.13 3.78
N ARG A 276 28.12 -2.30 4.26
CA ARG A 276 28.95 -3.47 4.48
C ARG A 276 28.17 -4.77 4.25
N CYS A 277 28.85 -5.83 3.83
CA CYS A 277 28.29 -7.19 3.83
C CYS A 277 28.83 -8.04 5.00
N PRO A 278 28.07 -9.06 5.45
CA PRO A 278 26.73 -9.42 4.98
C PRO A 278 25.69 -8.62 5.80
N ALA A 279 25.12 -7.56 5.22
CA ALA A 279 24.09 -6.76 5.86
C ALA A 279 22.80 -6.81 5.05
N ARG A 280 21.68 -6.88 5.77
CA ARG A 280 20.36 -7.14 5.18
C ARG A 280 19.30 -6.31 5.88
N TYR A 281 18.36 -5.76 5.11
CA TYR A 281 17.15 -5.16 5.65
C TYR A 281 16.23 -6.27 6.19
N CYS A 282 16.09 -6.36 7.51
CA CYS A 282 15.20 -7.32 8.13
C CYS A 282 13.76 -6.80 8.10
N THR A 283 12.80 -7.72 7.99
CA THR A 283 11.36 -7.45 8.12
C THR A 283 10.83 -7.92 9.47
N GLY A 284 9.81 -7.26 10.00
CA GLY A 284 9.08 -7.73 11.19
C GLY A 284 8.23 -8.95 10.89
#